data_AF-A0AB36JYF2-F1
#
_entry.id   AF-A0AB36JYF2-F1
#
_cell.length_a   1.000
_cell.length_b   1.000
_cell.length_c   1.000
_cell.angle_alpha   90.00
_cell.angle_beta   90.00
_cell.angle_gamma   90.00
#
_symmetry.space_group_name_H-M   'P 1'
#
loop_
_entity.id
_entity.type
_entity.pdbx_description
1 polymer ?
#
loop_
_entity_poly.entity_id
_entity_poly.type
_entity_poly.pdbx_seq_one_letter_code
_entity_poly.pdbx_strand_id
1 'polypeptide(L)'
;MLKNLVSKWLLPKVISRSCESRIPRSGEEGEKVNCFVVALDRDDRPFFVATGFEKGLLTGLRWNGEQYAEEHSISIDDLNDGNLRITHYYGLSEVVYSSVYGLAWNYLSKVVYLRIHLYRYISSAHQFFFNKKKLVTKKRMELIQFMMNDQLDREHNGIGVIDLMTKLYSIKWVLHPSADEQQNRLELYLDSLVESGDLRKVNTEYVVTGKAISTIEKYEEEERRHTEAVKLQKKMVSLTILIAFVAIVQSGIIKLPVLLDLAPTSDSHNKQIQPTQKTRG
;
A
#
# COMPACT_ATOMS: atom_id res chain seq x y z
N MET A 1 -3.27 48.80 17.67
CA MET A 1 -4.65 48.80 18.24
C MET A 1 -5.40 47.50 17.97
N LEU A 2 -5.56 47.04 16.71
CA LEU A 2 -6.31 45.80 16.42
C LEU A 2 -5.71 44.54 17.09
N LYS A 3 -4.38 44.41 17.13
CA LYS A 3 -3.66 43.29 17.78
C LYS A 3 -4.01 43.19 19.26
N ASN A 4 -4.04 44.31 19.96
CA ASN A 4 -4.27 44.35 21.41
C ASN A 4 -5.74 44.03 21.73
N LEU A 5 -6.68 44.45 20.87
CA LEU A 5 -8.10 44.08 20.99
C LEU A 5 -8.30 42.57 20.82
N VAL A 6 -7.73 41.97 19.76
CA VAL A 6 -7.82 40.52 19.52
C VAL A 6 -7.12 39.75 20.64
N SER A 7 -5.98 40.23 21.13
CA SER A 7 -5.23 39.62 22.25
C SER A 7 -6.05 39.65 23.55
N LYS A 8 -6.65 40.79 23.90
CA LYS A 8 -7.52 40.94 25.08
C LYS A 8 -8.77 40.06 25.00
N TRP A 9 -9.26 39.74 23.80
CA TRP A 9 -10.42 38.87 23.60
C TRP A 9 -10.06 37.37 23.65
N LEU A 10 -8.93 36.98 23.05
CA LEU A 10 -8.60 35.57 22.80
C LEU A 10 -7.70 34.97 23.88
N LEU A 11 -6.69 35.70 24.36
CA LEU A 11 -5.75 35.19 25.36
C LEU A 11 -6.42 34.72 26.66
N PRO A 12 -7.42 35.42 27.23
CA PRO A 12 -8.08 34.93 28.45
C PRO A 12 -8.78 33.58 28.24
N LYS A 13 -9.34 33.34 27.06
CA LYS A 13 -10.05 32.09 26.70
C LYS A 13 -9.10 30.92 26.48
N VAL A 14 -7.89 31.23 26.03
CA VAL A 14 -6.83 30.26 25.74
C VAL A 14 -6.12 29.88 27.04
N ILE A 15 -5.79 30.87 27.86
CA ILE A 15 -5.09 30.69 29.14
C ILE A 15 -5.98 29.98 30.18
N SER A 16 -7.30 30.18 30.13
CA SER A 16 -8.24 29.40 30.97
C SER A 16 -8.28 27.92 30.63
N ARG A 17 -7.71 27.51 29.48
CA ARG A 17 -7.50 26.13 29.06
C ARG A 17 -6.02 25.79 28.99
N SER A 18 -5.23 26.33 29.93
CA SER A 18 -3.80 26.04 30.02
C SER A 18 -3.56 24.56 30.27
N CYS A 19 -2.47 24.04 29.71
CA CYS A 19 -2.07 22.67 29.96
C CYS A 19 -1.54 22.47 31.38
N GLU A 20 -1.78 21.30 31.94
CA GLU A 20 -1.10 20.84 33.15
C GLU A 20 0.40 20.64 32.89
N SER A 21 1.19 20.57 33.98
CA SER A 21 2.66 20.47 33.91
C SER A 21 3.17 19.22 33.18
N ARG A 22 2.34 18.18 33.08
CA ARG A 22 2.62 16.96 32.29
C ARG A 22 1.51 16.72 31.30
N ILE A 23 1.86 16.75 30.01
CA ILE A 23 0.91 16.55 28.92
C ILE A 23 1.05 15.11 28.41
N PRO A 24 0.04 14.24 28.57
CA PRO A 24 0.09 12.91 27.98
C PRO A 24 0.09 13.02 26.45
N ARG A 25 0.99 12.30 25.78
CA ARG A 25 1.16 12.34 24.31
C ARG A 25 0.87 11.01 23.62
N SER A 26 0.36 10.02 24.33
CA SER A 26 0.07 8.68 23.83
C SER A 26 -1.15 8.06 24.51
N GLY A 27 -1.78 7.09 23.84
CA GLY A 27 -2.93 6.36 24.36
C GLY A 27 -4.19 7.21 24.49
N GLU A 28 -5.19 6.65 25.17
CA GLU A 28 -6.52 7.28 25.34
C GLU A 28 -6.43 8.64 26.05
N GLU A 29 -5.55 8.75 27.05
CA GLU A 29 -5.32 10.00 27.78
C GLU A 29 -4.71 11.08 26.87
N GLY A 30 -3.81 10.70 25.96
CA GLY A 30 -3.26 11.60 24.95
C GLY A 30 -4.30 12.06 23.91
N GLU A 31 -5.27 11.22 23.57
CA GLU A 31 -6.35 11.56 22.63
C GLU A 31 -7.35 12.56 23.21
N LYS A 32 -7.55 12.55 24.53
CA LYS A 32 -8.44 13.48 25.25
C LYS A 32 -7.85 14.87 25.45
N VAL A 33 -6.54 15.05 25.24
CA VAL A 33 -5.86 16.34 25.47
C VAL A 33 -6.46 17.45 24.61
N ASN A 34 -6.84 18.55 25.25
CA ASN A 34 -7.30 19.76 24.58
C ASN A 34 -6.94 20.99 25.40
N CYS A 35 -5.68 21.41 25.32
CA CYS A 35 -5.13 22.47 26.16
C CYS A 35 -4.10 23.31 25.40
N PHE A 36 -3.87 24.53 25.89
CA PHE A 36 -2.99 25.49 25.27
C PHE A 36 -1.78 25.82 26.15
N VAL A 37 -0.66 26.14 25.52
CA VAL A 37 0.51 26.73 26.16
C VAL A 37 0.81 28.03 25.44
N VAL A 38 0.86 29.13 26.19
CA VAL A 38 1.21 30.46 25.67
C VAL A 38 2.59 30.81 26.19
N ALA A 39 3.58 30.81 25.30
CA ALA A 39 4.96 31.11 25.60
C ALA A 39 5.44 32.34 24.82
N LEU A 40 6.44 33.02 25.36
CA LEU A 40 7.17 34.10 24.74
C LEU A 40 8.64 33.71 24.72
N ASP A 41 9.21 33.73 23.51
CA ASP A 41 10.63 33.53 23.27
C ASP A 41 11.26 34.90 22.94
N ARG A 42 12.47 35.17 23.43
CA ARG A 42 13.28 36.36 23.06
C ARG A 42 14.59 35.88 22.43
N ASP A 43 14.90 36.35 21.23
CA ASP A 43 16.08 35.91 20.46
C ASP A 43 16.19 34.37 20.38
N ASP A 44 15.06 33.72 20.07
CA ASP A 44 14.91 32.25 20.00
C ASP A 44 15.27 31.48 21.29
N ARG A 45 15.28 32.17 22.44
CA ARG A 45 15.46 31.58 23.76
C ARG A 45 14.18 31.66 24.60
N PRO A 46 13.90 30.63 25.42
CA PRO A 46 12.74 30.64 26.31
C PRO A 46 12.83 31.81 27.26
N PHE A 47 11.76 32.61 27.34
CA PHE A 47 11.72 33.78 28.20
C PHE A 47 10.59 33.69 29.21
N PHE A 48 9.35 33.40 28.78
CA PHE A 48 8.19 33.46 29.65
C PHE A 48 7.07 32.51 29.21
N VAL A 49 6.35 31.92 30.16
CA VAL A 49 5.14 31.13 29.92
C VAL A 49 4.00 31.72 30.74
N ALA A 50 2.89 32.03 30.07
CA ALA A 50 1.70 32.59 30.72
C ALA A 50 0.87 31.49 31.41
N THR A 51 0.53 31.73 32.67
CA THR A 51 -0.35 30.87 33.48
C THR A 51 -1.68 31.56 33.82
N GLY A 52 -1.72 32.90 33.75
CA GLY A 52 -2.91 33.69 34.04
C GLY A 52 -3.03 34.95 33.20
N PHE A 53 -4.20 35.57 33.27
CA PHE A 53 -4.51 36.82 32.60
C PHE A 53 -5.43 37.68 33.47
N GLU A 54 -4.97 38.86 33.87
CA GLU A 54 -5.77 39.78 34.68
C GLU A 54 -5.61 41.23 34.21
N LYS A 55 -6.73 41.92 34.01
CA LYS A 55 -6.78 43.38 33.72
C LYS A 55 -5.84 43.84 32.58
N GLY A 56 -5.53 42.98 31.61
CA GLY A 56 -4.63 43.30 30.50
C GLY A 56 -3.16 42.98 30.72
N LEU A 57 -2.83 42.31 31.83
CA LEU A 57 -1.51 41.78 32.16
C LEU A 57 -1.52 40.25 32.05
N LEU A 58 -0.49 39.70 31.42
CA LEU A 58 -0.19 38.28 31.42
C LEU A 58 0.65 37.96 32.65
N THR A 59 0.13 37.11 33.52
CA THR A 59 0.87 36.58 34.68
C THR A 59 1.40 35.20 34.34
N GLY A 60 2.59 34.87 34.85
CA GLY A 60 3.25 33.63 34.45
C GLY A 60 4.62 33.45 35.05
N LEU A 61 5.34 32.50 34.48
CA LEU A 61 6.64 32.08 34.95
C LEU A 61 7.70 32.44 33.90
N ARG A 62 8.74 33.14 34.34
CA ARG A 62 9.92 33.47 33.58
C ARG A 62 10.95 32.35 33.68
N TRP A 63 11.68 32.17 32.58
CA TRP A 63 12.79 31.23 32.48
C TRP A 63 14.01 31.74 33.26
N ASN A 64 14.49 30.93 34.21
CA ASN A 64 15.66 31.27 35.03
C ASN A 64 16.99 30.70 34.50
N GLY A 65 16.97 30.00 33.36
CA GLY A 65 18.11 29.28 32.80
C GLY A 65 17.90 27.77 32.71
N GLU A 66 17.13 27.20 33.64
CA GLU A 66 16.89 25.75 33.74
C GLU A 66 15.40 25.39 33.70
N GLN A 67 14.53 26.22 34.29
CA GLN A 67 13.09 25.98 34.36
C GLN A 67 12.29 27.29 34.41
N TYR A 68 10.98 27.17 34.17
CA TYR A 68 10.02 28.25 34.39
C TYR A 68 9.64 28.27 35.88
N ALA A 69 10.17 29.23 36.64
CA ALA A 69 9.96 29.30 38.09
C ALA A 69 9.77 30.72 38.63
N GLU A 70 10.32 31.73 37.97
CA GLU A 70 10.27 33.10 38.46
C GLU A 70 8.93 33.76 38.10
N GLU A 71 8.12 34.14 39.10
CA GLU A 71 6.88 34.85 38.83
C GLU A 71 7.16 36.18 38.14
N HIS A 72 6.50 36.41 37.01
CA HIS A 72 6.65 37.62 36.22
C HIS A 72 5.31 38.02 35.60
N SER A 73 5.16 39.32 35.34
CA SER A 73 3.97 39.87 34.70
C SER A 73 4.38 40.74 33.53
N ILE A 74 3.74 40.54 32.38
CA ILE A 74 4.04 41.27 31.13
C ILE A 74 2.77 41.96 30.63
N SER A 75 2.88 43.22 30.20
CA SER A 75 1.76 43.90 29.56
C SER A 75 1.51 43.35 28.16
N ILE A 76 0.25 43.29 27.74
CA ILE A 76 -0.11 42.94 26.35
C ILE A 76 0.53 43.91 25.35
N ASP A 77 0.76 45.15 25.77
CA ASP A 77 1.36 46.17 24.90
C ASP A 77 2.86 45.87 24.64
N ASP A 78 3.53 45.14 25.55
CA ASP A 78 4.93 44.73 25.45
C ASP A 78 5.12 43.40 24.66
N LEU A 79 4.03 42.76 24.24
CA LEU A 79 4.05 41.55 23.38
C LEU A 79 4.58 41.82 21.96
N ASN A 80 5.00 43.04 21.64
CA ASN A 80 5.66 43.36 20.38
C ASN A 80 7.17 43.07 20.42
N ASP A 81 7.78 42.99 21.60
CA ASP A 81 9.24 42.84 21.76
C ASP A 81 9.71 41.38 21.82
N GLY A 82 8.79 40.41 21.64
CA GLY A 82 9.11 38.98 21.71
C GLY A 82 8.35 38.14 20.68
N ASN A 83 8.89 36.95 20.40
CA ASN A 83 8.28 35.94 19.53
C ASN A 83 7.22 35.18 20.33
N LEU A 84 5.96 35.59 20.17
CA LEU A 84 4.83 34.90 20.76
C LEU A 84 4.66 33.51 20.14
N ARG A 85 4.66 32.47 20.97
CA ARG A 85 4.43 31.09 20.57
C ARG A 85 3.25 30.51 21.35
N ILE A 86 2.14 30.29 20.65
CA ILE A 86 0.96 29.64 21.21
C ILE A 86 0.90 28.23 20.66
N THR A 87 0.96 27.23 21.55
CA THR A 87 0.91 25.82 21.19
C THR A 87 -0.43 25.25 21.63
N HIS A 88 -1.19 24.67 20.71
CA HIS A 88 -2.41 23.94 21.01
C HIS A 88 -2.16 22.45 20.90
N TYR A 89 -2.28 21.77 22.03
CA TYR A 89 -2.27 20.31 22.08
C TYR A 89 -3.70 19.82 21.90
N TYR A 90 -3.97 19.18 20.75
CA TYR A 90 -5.29 18.69 20.37
C TYR A 90 -5.25 17.19 20.02
N GLY A 91 -5.59 16.37 21.01
CA GLY A 91 -5.31 14.94 21.02
C GLY A 91 -3.82 14.68 20.82
N LEU A 92 -3.50 13.73 19.94
CA LEU A 92 -2.13 13.37 19.56
C LEU A 92 -1.47 14.36 18.59
N SER A 93 -2.14 15.47 18.26
CA SER A 93 -1.63 16.48 17.32
C SER A 93 -1.22 17.75 18.06
N GLU A 94 -0.24 18.45 17.51
CA GLU A 94 0.24 19.74 18.00
C GLU A 94 0.05 20.79 16.90
N VAL A 95 -0.43 21.97 17.28
CA VAL A 95 -0.56 23.11 16.36
C VAL A 95 0.12 24.32 16.99
N VAL A 96 1.15 24.84 16.32
CA VAL A 96 1.93 25.99 16.79
C VAL A 96 1.52 27.24 16.02
N TYR A 97 1.29 28.33 16.74
CA TYR A 97 0.96 29.65 16.20
C TYR A 97 2.01 30.65 16.65
N SER A 98 2.61 31.37 15.71
CA SER A 98 3.55 32.47 15.96
C SER A 98 2.86 33.83 16.15
N SER A 99 1.52 33.88 16.03
CA SER A 99 0.76 35.13 16.05
C SER A 99 -0.65 34.94 16.58
N VAL A 100 -1.13 35.92 17.36
CA VAL A 100 -2.51 35.97 17.88
C VAL A 100 -3.53 35.99 16.74
N TYR A 101 -3.21 36.62 15.61
CA TYR A 101 -4.11 36.65 14.45
C TYR A 101 -4.23 35.27 13.79
N GLY A 102 -3.12 34.53 13.70
CA GLY A 102 -3.13 33.15 13.19
C GLY A 102 -4.00 32.25 14.07
N LEU A 103 -3.91 32.41 15.40
CA LEU A 103 -4.80 31.73 16.33
C LEU A 103 -6.25 32.16 16.18
N ALA A 104 -6.54 33.46 16.06
CA ALA A 104 -7.91 33.98 15.91
C ALA A 104 -8.57 33.45 14.65
N TRP A 105 -7.87 33.51 13.51
CA TRP A 105 -8.34 32.95 12.24
C TRP A 105 -8.64 31.46 12.36
N ASN A 106 -7.78 30.70 13.03
CA ASN A 106 -7.99 29.28 13.28
C ASN A 106 -9.20 29.01 14.19
N TYR A 107 -9.32 29.77 15.28
CA TYR A 107 -10.41 29.65 16.24
C TYR A 107 -11.77 29.89 15.59
N LEU A 108 -11.86 30.84 14.66
CA LEU A 108 -13.05 31.16 13.88
C LEU A 108 -13.33 30.15 12.78
N SER A 109 -12.33 29.87 11.94
CA SER A 109 -12.50 29.05 10.73
C SER A 109 -12.52 27.55 11.00
N LYS A 110 -11.92 27.10 12.10
CA LYS A 110 -11.74 25.68 12.50
C LYS A 110 -11.10 24.78 11.43
N VAL A 111 -10.49 25.36 10.39
CA VAL A 111 -9.97 24.64 9.21
C VAL A 111 -8.87 23.65 9.58
N VAL A 112 -8.01 24.00 10.54
CA VAL A 112 -6.95 23.08 10.97
C VAL A 112 -7.53 21.85 11.69
N TYR A 113 -8.57 21.99 12.50
CA TYR A 113 -9.24 20.84 13.09
C TYR A 113 -9.91 19.96 12.03
N LEU A 114 -10.55 20.58 11.03
CA LEU A 114 -11.14 19.84 9.91
C LEU A 114 -10.07 19.05 9.17
N ARG A 115 -8.89 19.65 8.93
CA ARG A 115 -7.75 18.96 8.30
C ARG A 115 -7.24 17.80 9.16
N ILE A 116 -7.11 17.98 10.48
CA ILE A 116 -6.69 16.92 11.41
C ILE A 116 -7.70 15.76 11.37
N HIS A 117 -8.99 16.05 11.47
CA HIS A 117 -10.06 15.04 11.42
C HIS A 117 -10.10 14.32 10.08
N LEU A 118 -9.96 15.06 8.96
CA LEU A 118 -9.92 14.47 7.63
C LEU A 118 -8.72 13.52 7.46
N TYR A 119 -7.54 13.93 7.91
CA TYR A 119 -6.35 13.09 7.86
C TYR A 119 -6.52 11.81 8.70
N ARG A 120 -7.02 11.95 9.94
CA ARG A 120 -7.33 10.80 10.82
C ARG A 120 -8.35 9.87 10.16
N TYR A 121 -9.42 10.42 9.59
CA TYR A 121 -10.45 9.65 8.91
C TYR A 121 -9.90 8.89 7.69
N ILE A 122 -9.14 9.56 6.82
CA ILE A 122 -8.52 8.95 5.64
C ILE A 122 -7.55 7.83 6.06
N SER A 123 -6.70 8.09 7.05
CA SER A 123 -5.76 7.09 7.58
C SER A 123 -6.50 5.86 8.14
N SER A 124 -7.50 6.09 8.98
CA SER A 124 -8.32 5.01 9.55
C SER A 124 -9.10 4.25 8.47
N ALA A 125 -9.63 4.94 7.45
CA ALA A 125 -10.29 4.32 6.33
C ALA A 125 -9.32 3.42 5.55
N HIS A 126 -8.12 3.91 5.22
CA HIS A 126 -7.10 3.10 4.57
C HIS A 126 -6.70 1.87 5.40
N GLN A 127 -6.54 2.01 6.71
CA GLN A 127 -6.25 0.89 7.59
C GLN A 127 -7.42 -0.11 7.62
N PHE A 128 -8.66 0.39 7.69
CA PHE A 128 -9.86 -0.45 7.65
C PHE A 128 -9.99 -1.22 6.34
N PHE A 129 -9.78 -0.57 5.20
CA PHE A 129 -9.78 -1.22 3.88
C PHE A 129 -8.65 -2.24 3.77
N PHE A 130 -7.46 -1.91 4.31
CA PHE A 130 -6.34 -2.85 4.36
C PHE A 130 -6.64 -4.07 5.24
N ASN A 131 -7.24 -3.87 6.42
CA ASN A 131 -7.63 -4.93 7.35
C ASN A 131 -8.71 -5.87 6.81
N LYS A 132 -9.51 -5.40 5.84
CA LYS A 132 -10.47 -6.25 5.11
C LYS A 132 -9.84 -7.01 3.96
N LYS A 133 -8.66 -6.61 3.50
CA LYS A 133 -7.98 -7.27 2.40
C LYS A 133 -7.32 -8.53 2.95
N LYS A 134 -7.61 -9.68 2.32
CA LYS A 134 -6.89 -10.91 2.64
C LYS A 134 -5.41 -10.73 2.28
N LEU A 135 -4.55 -10.81 3.28
CA LEU A 135 -3.13 -11.00 3.07
C LEU A 135 -2.93 -12.40 2.52
N VAL A 136 -2.57 -12.49 1.24
CA VAL A 136 -2.31 -13.76 0.57
C VAL A 136 -0.80 -13.93 0.54
N THR A 137 -0.31 -14.91 1.30
CA THR A 137 1.07 -15.36 1.18
C THR A 137 1.33 -15.77 -0.25
N LYS A 138 2.41 -15.23 -0.83
CA LYS A 138 2.92 -15.66 -2.13
C LYS A 138 3.07 -17.18 -2.13
N LYS A 139 2.73 -17.81 -3.25
CA LYS A 139 3.04 -19.23 -3.44
C LYS A 139 4.55 -19.43 -3.31
N ARG A 140 4.97 -20.64 -2.94
CA ARG A 140 6.38 -20.98 -2.71
C ARG A 140 7.33 -20.46 -3.81
N MET A 141 6.97 -20.65 -5.08
CA MET A 141 7.79 -20.19 -6.21
C MET A 141 7.83 -18.65 -6.35
N GLU A 142 6.70 -17.99 -6.16
CA GLU A 142 6.66 -16.53 -6.17
C GLU A 142 7.45 -15.94 -5.00
N LEU A 143 7.50 -16.63 -3.85
CA LEU A 143 8.25 -16.21 -2.68
C LEU A 143 9.77 -16.31 -2.92
N ILE A 144 10.25 -17.43 -3.46
CA ILE A 144 11.68 -17.60 -3.75
C ILE A 144 12.15 -16.64 -4.84
N GLN A 145 11.35 -16.42 -5.90
CA GLN A 145 11.64 -15.41 -6.93
C GLN A 145 11.68 -14.00 -6.34
N PHE A 146 10.71 -13.67 -5.47
CA PHE A 146 10.68 -12.38 -4.78
C PHE A 146 11.94 -12.17 -3.94
N MET A 147 12.32 -13.16 -3.13
CA MET A 147 13.52 -13.09 -2.29
C MET A 147 14.81 -13.02 -3.10
N MET A 148 14.88 -13.70 -4.24
CA MET A 148 16.04 -13.65 -5.13
C MET A 148 16.22 -12.24 -5.71
N ASN A 149 15.15 -11.66 -6.27
CA ASN A 149 15.20 -10.30 -6.81
C ASN A 149 15.52 -9.29 -5.71
N ASP A 150 14.87 -9.42 -4.55
CA ASP A 150 15.15 -8.58 -3.41
C ASP A 150 16.63 -8.68 -3.01
N GLN A 151 17.20 -9.88 -2.90
CA GLN A 151 18.62 -10.06 -2.54
C GLN A 151 19.59 -9.45 -3.56
N LEU A 152 19.26 -9.45 -4.86
CA LEU A 152 20.08 -8.81 -5.90
C LEU A 152 20.06 -7.28 -5.80
N ASP A 153 18.98 -6.70 -5.29
CA ASP A 153 18.79 -5.25 -5.20
C ASP A 153 19.42 -4.62 -3.93
N ARG A 154 19.80 -5.42 -2.92
CA ARG A 154 20.33 -4.93 -1.63
C ARG A 154 21.82 -5.10 -1.49
N GLU A 155 22.37 -4.29 -0.60
CA GLU A 155 23.77 -4.35 -0.19
C GLU A 155 24.08 -5.57 0.70
N HIS A 156 23.10 -6.07 1.45
CA HIS A 156 23.24 -7.24 2.32
C HIS A 156 22.50 -8.47 1.80
N ASN A 157 23.05 -9.66 2.09
CA ASN A 157 22.55 -10.90 1.51
C ASN A 157 21.34 -11.51 2.24
N GLY A 158 21.12 -11.26 3.54
CA GLY A 158 20.06 -11.89 4.33
C GLY A 158 18.82 -11.02 4.55
N ILE A 159 17.66 -11.63 4.79
CA ILE A 159 16.42 -10.94 5.19
C ILE A 159 15.81 -11.53 6.45
N GLY A 160 15.41 -10.68 7.40
CA GLY A 160 14.56 -11.08 8.52
C GLY A 160 13.09 -11.26 8.13
N VAL A 161 12.35 -12.05 8.91
CA VAL A 161 10.91 -12.30 8.66
C VAL A 161 10.10 -11.00 8.69
N ILE A 162 10.38 -10.11 9.65
CA ILE A 162 9.67 -8.83 9.82
C ILE A 162 9.89 -7.90 8.62
N ASP A 163 11.13 -7.83 8.12
CA ASP A 163 11.46 -7.03 6.94
C ASP A 163 10.82 -7.61 5.69
N LEU A 164 10.81 -8.94 5.57
CA LEU A 164 10.15 -9.63 4.46
C LEU A 164 8.63 -9.42 4.48
N MET A 165 7.99 -9.53 5.66
CA MET A 165 6.57 -9.21 5.85
C MET A 165 6.27 -7.77 5.44
N THR A 166 7.15 -6.83 5.83
CA THR A 166 7.01 -5.41 5.49
C THR A 166 7.17 -5.17 4.00
N LYS A 167 8.09 -5.87 3.33
CA LYS A 167 8.24 -5.77 1.87
C LYS A 167 7.07 -6.42 1.11
N LEU A 168 6.50 -7.51 1.63
CA LEU A 168 5.36 -8.21 1.00
C LEU A 168 4.03 -7.45 1.18
N TYR A 169 3.81 -6.84 2.35
CA TYR A 169 2.50 -6.33 2.74
C TYR A 169 2.48 -4.85 3.15
N SER A 170 3.62 -4.15 3.16
CA SER A 170 3.85 -2.83 3.79
C SER A 170 3.75 -2.86 5.32
N ILE A 171 4.31 -1.86 6.00
CA ILE A 171 4.29 -1.72 7.48
C ILE A 171 2.88 -1.82 8.11
N LYS A 172 1.82 -1.62 7.32
CA LYS A 172 0.42 -1.74 7.75
C LYS A 172 0.05 -3.14 8.25
N TRP A 173 0.81 -4.17 7.88
CA TRP A 173 0.58 -5.55 8.33
C TRP A 173 0.68 -5.69 9.85
N VAL A 174 1.49 -4.85 10.52
CA VAL A 174 1.72 -4.92 11.98
C VAL A 174 0.41 -4.77 12.78
N LEU A 175 -0.55 -3.99 12.27
CA LEU A 175 -1.85 -3.77 12.92
C LEU A 175 -2.98 -4.58 12.25
N HIS A 176 -2.63 -5.54 11.39
CA HIS A 176 -3.60 -6.36 10.69
C HIS A 176 -4.10 -7.49 11.61
N PRO A 177 -5.41 -7.81 11.66
CA PRO A 177 -5.95 -8.83 12.57
C PRO A 177 -5.38 -10.24 12.33
N SER A 178 -4.93 -10.54 11.12
CA SER A 178 -4.28 -11.82 10.78
C SER A 178 -2.75 -11.74 10.70
N ALA A 179 -2.12 -10.71 11.29
CA ALA A 179 -0.68 -10.49 11.22
C ALA A 179 0.11 -11.73 11.66
N ASP A 180 -0.18 -12.23 12.87
CA ASP A 180 0.50 -13.38 13.47
C ASP A 180 0.32 -14.66 12.65
N GLU A 181 -0.90 -14.90 12.16
CA GLU A 181 -1.18 -16.06 11.29
C GLU A 181 -0.36 -16.00 10.00
N GLN A 182 -0.25 -14.82 9.38
CA GLN A 182 0.53 -14.65 8.16
C GLN A 182 2.03 -14.74 8.40
N GLN A 183 2.52 -14.25 9.53
CA GLN A 183 3.92 -14.39 9.91
C GLN A 183 4.28 -15.87 10.09
N ASN A 184 3.50 -16.61 10.90
CA ASN A 184 3.72 -18.04 11.11
C ASN A 184 3.66 -18.83 9.80
N ARG A 185 2.71 -18.50 8.92
CA ARG A 185 2.60 -19.14 7.62
C ARG A 185 3.81 -18.83 6.73
N LEU A 186 4.31 -17.60 6.75
CA LEU A 186 5.51 -17.22 6.01
C LEU A 186 6.74 -17.97 6.54
N GLU A 187 6.92 -18.03 7.85
CA GLU A 187 8.00 -18.78 8.49
C GLU A 187 7.99 -20.25 8.08
N LEU A 188 6.82 -20.91 8.08
CA LEU A 188 6.67 -22.28 7.59
C LEU A 188 7.13 -22.45 6.13
N TYR A 189 6.79 -21.50 5.25
CA TYR A 189 7.27 -21.55 3.87
C TYR A 189 8.78 -21.33 3.77
N LEU A 190 9.33 -20.38 4.52
CA LEU A 190 10.77 -20.13 4.55
C LEU A 190 11.55 -21.32 5.07
N ASP A 191 11.09 -21.95 6.15
CA ASP A 191 11.71 -23.13 6.72
C ASP A 191 11.62 -24.32 5.73
N SER A 192 10.50 -24.48 5.03
CA SER A 192 10.40 -25.48 3.95
C SER A 192 11.36 -25.22 2.78
N LEU A 193 11.71 -23.96 2.51
CA LEU A 193 12.68 -23.58 1.49
C LEU A 193 14.11 -23.80 1.98
N VAL A 194 14.36 -23.61 3.28
CA VAL A 194 15.63 -23.99 3.91
C VAL A 194 15.84 -25.50 3.83
N GLU A 195 14.83 -26.30 4.13
CA GLU A 195 14.91 -27.77 4.08
C GLU A 195 15.24 -28.29 2.67
N SER A 196 14.68 -27.69 1.64
CA SER A 196 15.01 -28.02 0.24
C SER A 196 16.39 -27.52 -0.24
N GLY A 197 17.08 -26.71 0.57
CA GLY A 197 18.35 -26.08 0.21
C GLY A 197 18.24 -24.84 -0.68
N ASP A 198 17.03 -24.45 -1.08
CA ASP A 198 16.72 -23.23 -1.83
C ASP A 198 17.11 -21.97 -1.04
N LEU A 199 16.93 -22.00 0.28
CA LEU A 199 17.38 -20.95 1.21
C LEU A 199 18.39 -21.51 2.22
N ARG A 200 19.14 -20.61 2.85
CA ARG A 200 19.96 -20.88 4.03
C ARG A 200 19.59 -19.91 5.13
N LYS A 201 19.36 -20.42 6.34
CA LYS A 201 19.15 -19.60 7.54
C LYS A 201 20.50 -19.26 8.17
N VAL A 202 20.77 -17.97 8.35
CA VAL A 202 21.98 -17.45 9.02
C VAL A 202 21.50 -16.56 10.16
N ASN A 203 21.68 -17.01 11.40
CA ASN A 203 21.07 -16.40 12.58
C ASN A 203 19.53 -16.31 12.44
N THR A 204 19.00 -15.09 12.37
CA THR A 204 17.57 -14.78 12.20
C THR A 204 17.20 -14.42 10.75
N GLU A 205 18.16 -14.48 9.83
CA GLU A 205 17.99 -14.06 8.45
C GLU A 205 17.97 -15.25 7.49
N TYR A 206 17.26 -15.07 6.39
CA TYR A 206 17.17 -16.02 5.28
C TYR A 206 17.94 -15.49 4.08
N VAL A 207 18.82 -16.32 3.52
CA VAL A 207 19.66 -16.02 2.36
C VAL A 207 19.32 -16.98 1.24
N VAL A 208 19.08 -16.46 0.04
CA VAL A 208 18.86 -17.24 -1.17
C VAL A 208 20.18 -17.91 -1.60
N THR A 209 20.13 -19.20 -1.90
CA THR A 209 21.30 -19.97 -2.32
C THR A 209 21.33 -20.15 -3.84
N GLY A 210 22.44 -20.65 -4.40
CA GLY A 210 22.50 -21.00 -5.82
C GLY A 210 21.54 -22.14 -6.23
N LYS A 211 21.08 -22.97 -5.26
CA LYS A 211 20.09 -24.01 -5.53
C LYS A 211 18.76 -23.40 -5.99
N ALA A 212 18.38 -22.26 -5.42
CA ALA A 212 17.19 -21.51 -5.79
C ALA A 212 17.12 -21.19 -7.29
N ILE A 213 18.26 -20.79 -7.89
CA ILE A 213 18.34 -20.47 -9.31
C ILE A 213 17.94 -21.68 -10.14
N SER A 214 18.54 -22.85 -9.85
CA SER A 214 18.20 -24.10 -10.55
C SER A 214 16.74 -24.52 -10.35
N THR A 215 16.18 -24.24 -9.16
CA THR A 215 14.79 -24.54 -8.83
C THR A 215 13.83 -23.64 -9.61
N ILE A 216 14.15 -22.35 -9.73
CA ILE A 216 13.37 -21.37 -10.50
C ILE A 216 13.43 -21.70 -11.99
N GLU A 217 14.62 -21.92 -12.56
CA GLU A 217 14.80 -22.27 -13.97
C GLU A 217 14.04 -23.54 -14.35
N LYS A 218 14.14 -24.58 -13.52
CA LYS A 218 13.40 -25.83 -13.74
C LYS A 218 11.89 -25.62 -13.73
N TYR A 219 11.39 -24.82 -12.79
CA TYR A 219 9.97 -24.51 -12.71
C TYR A 219 9.48 -23.74 -13.94
N GLU A 220 10.24 -22.73 -14.39
CA GLU A 220 9.91 -21.96 -15.59
C GLU A 220 9.90 -22.83 -16.85
N GLU A 221 10.84 -23.78 -16.95
CA GLU A 221 10.88 -24.74 -18.04
C GLU A 221 9.66 -25.69 -18.01
N GLU A 222 9.29 -26.20 -16.84
CA GLU A 222 8.11 -27.06 -16.66
C GLU A 222 6.81 -26.31 -17.01
N GLU A 223 6.65 -25.06 -16.57
CA GLU A 223 5.49 -24.21 -16.92
C GLU A 223 5.44 -23.92 -18.42
N ARG A 224 6.58 -23.67 -19.06
CA ARG A 224 6.66 -23.49 -20.51
C ARG A 224 6.23 -24.75 -21.24
N ARG A 225 6.78 -25.91 -20.86
CA ARG A 225 6.43 -27.21 -21.45
C ARG A 225 4.94 -27.52 -21.27
N HIS A 226 4.39 -27.30 -20.07
CA HIS A 226 2.97 -27.49 -19.80
C HIS A 226 2.10 -26.57 -20.67
N THR A 227 2.46 -25.30 -20.79
CA THR A 227 1.74 -24.33 -21.63
C THR A 227 1.77 -24.72 -23.11
N GLU A 228 2.93 -25.17 -23.60
CA GLU A 228 3.08 -25.67 -24.97
C GLU A 228 2.27 -26.95 -25.20
N ALA A 229 2.28 -27.89 -24.25
CA ALA A 229 1.48 -29.10 -24.30
C ALA A 229 -0.03 -28.80 -24.33
N VAL A 230 -0.52 -27.88 -23.49
CA VAL A 230 -1.92 -27.45 -23.47
C VAL A 230 -2.31 -26.80 -24.81
N LYS A 231 -1.45 -25.96 -25.39
CA LYS A 231 -1.68 -25.35 -26.72
C LYS A 231 -1.77 -26.42 -27.81
N LEU A 232 -0.88 -27.42 -27.80
CA LEU A 232 -0.91 -28.53 -28.74
C LEU A 232 -2.16 -29.38 -28.58
N GLN A 233 -2.52 -29.73 -27.34
CA GLN A 233 -3.73 -30.51 -27.05
C GLN A 233 -5.00 -29.80 -27.53
N LYS A 234 -5.09 -28.47 -27.35
CA LYS A 234 -6.21 -27.67 -27.90
C LYS A 234 -6.28 -27.74 -29.42
N LYS A 235 -5.14 -27.69 -30.12
CA LYS A 235 -5.09 -27.84 -31.59
C LYS A 235 -5.53 -29.25 -32.02
N MET A 236 -5.09 -30.29 -31.31
CA MET A 236 -5.52 -31.67 -31.58
C MET A 236 -7.02 -31.84 -31.40
N VAL A 237 -7.60 -31.34 -30.29
CA VAL A 237 -9.05 -31.39 -30.05
C VAL A 237 -9.81 -30.70 -31.18
N SER A 238 -9.36 -29.52 -31.61
CA SER A 238 -9.97 -28.81 -32.75
C SER A 238 -9.92 -29.62 -34.04
N LEU A 239 -8.80 -30.29 -34.33
CA LEU A 239 -8.65 -31.12 -35.51
C LEU A 239 -9.55 -32.37 -35.44
N THR A 240 -9.63 -33.01 -34.28
CA THR A 240 -10.50 -34.17 -34.06
C THR A 240 -11.97 -33.81 -34.27
N ILE A 241 -12.42 -32.64 -33.79
CA ILE A 241 -13.78 -32.15 -34.03
C ILE A 241 -14.04 -31.97 -35.53
N LEU A 242 -13.08 -31.40 -36.27
CA LEU A 242 -13.19 -31.22 -37.72
C LEU A 242 -13.29 -32.57 -38.44
N ILE A 243 -12.46 -33.54 -38.09
CA ILE A 243 -12.47 -34.88 -38.68
C ILE A 243 -13.81 -35.58 -38.38
N ALA A 244 -14.29 -35.51 -37.13
CA ALA A 244 -15.58 -36.07 -36.75
C ALA A 244 -16.72 -35.45 -37.57
N PHE A 245 -16.69 -34.14 -37.79
CA PHE A 245 -17.67 -33.45 -38.64
C PHE A 245 -17.62 -33.94 -40.10
N VAL A 246 -16.42 -34.04 -40.69
CA VAL A 246 -16.25 -34.56 -42.07
C VAL A 246 -16.76 -36.00 -42.19
N ALA A 247 -16.49 -36.85 -41.19
CA ALA A 247 -16.99 -38.23 -41.18
C ALA A 247 -18.52 -38.31 -41.10
N ILE A 248 -19.17 -37.44 -40.32
CA ILE A 248 -20.64 -37.34 -40.26
C ILE A 248 -21.22 -36.94 -41.62
N VAL A 249 -20.59 -35.98 -42.31
CA VAL A 249 -21.00 -35.57 -43.67
C VAL A 249 -20.83 -36.71 -44.67
N GLN A 250 -19.69 -37.41 -44.67
CA GLN A 250 -19.39 -38.49 -45.62
C GLN A 250 -20.25 -39.75 -45.39
N SER A 251 -20.60 -40.06 -44.14
CA SER A 251 -21.44 -41.24 -43.80
C SER A 251 -22.88 -41.13 -44.31
N GLY A 252 -23.28 -40.01 -44.91
CA GLY A 252 -24.62 -39.82 -45.47
C GLY A 252 -25.69 -39.51 -44.42
N ILE A 253 -25.30 -39.30 -43.16
CA ILE A 253 -26.18 -38.87 -42.07
C ILE A 253 -26.72 -37.46 -42.34
N ILE A 254 -25.93 -36.60 -43.00
CA ILE A 254 -26.31 -35.27 -43.46
C ILE A 254 -26.17 -35.23 -44.99
N LYS A 255 -27.29 -35.14 -45.73
CA LYS A 255 -27.27 -34.97 -47.18
C LYS A 255 -26.98 -33.51 -47.53
N LEU A 256 -25.73 -33.19 -47.85
CA LEU A 256 -25.38 -31.91 -48.48
C LEU A 256 -25.55 -32.02 -50.01
N PRO A 257 -26.10 -31.01 -50.70
CA PRO A 257 -26.10 -30.99 -52.16
C PRO A 257 -24.65 -30.92 -52.66
N VAL A 258 -24.28 -31.86 -53.52
CA VAL A 258 -22.93 -31.97 -54.09
C VAL A 258 -22.69 -30.74 -54.99
N LEU A 259 -21.85 -29.80 -54.55
CA LEU A 259 -21.57 -28.56 -55.29
C LEU A 259 -20.31 -28.63 -56.17
N LEU A 260 -19.52 -29.70 -56.09
CA LEU A 260 -18.31 -29.85 -56.91
C LEU A 260 -18.14 -31.31 -57.34
N ASP A 261 -18.41 -31.58 -58.61
CA ASP A 261 -18.09 -32.84 -59.28
C ASP A 261 -16.73 -32.67 -60.00
N LEU A 262 -15.66 -33.18 -59.40
CA LEU A 262 -14.33 -33.20 -60.01
C LEU A 262 -14.08 -34.58 -60.64
N ALA A 263 -14.97 -34.99 -61.54
CA ALA A 263 -14.67 -36.07 -62.48
C ALA A 263 -13.77 -35.50 -63.60
N PRO A 264 -12.57 -36.06 -63.84
CA PRO A 264 -11.76 -35.66 -64.98
C PRO A 264 -12.46 -36.16 -66.25
N THR A 265 -12.92 -35.24 -67.09
CA THR A 265 -13.43 -35.53 -68.43
C THR A 265 -12.30 -36.11 -69.29
N SER A 266 -12.24 -37.43 -69.41
CA SER A 266 -11.39 -38.11 -70.37
C SER A 266 -12.06 -38.10 -71.74
N ASP A 267 -11.80 -37.06 -72.53
CA ASP A 267 -12.02 -37.09 -73.97
C ASP A 267 -11.12 -38.17 -74.59
N SER A 268 -11.73 -39.23 -75.11
CA SER A 268 -11.05 -40.17 -76.01
C SER A 268 -11.82 -40.28 -77.32
N HIS A 269 -11.32 -39.53 -78.31
CA HIS A 269 -11.58 -39.79 -79.71
C HIS A 269 -11.14 -41.22 -80.06
N ASN A 270 -12.09 -42.12 -80.33
CA ASN A 270 -11.80 -43.32 -81.12
C ASN A 270 -12.99 -43.64 -82.03
N LYS A 271 -12.93 -43.09 -83.26
CA LYS A 271 -13.75 -43.54 -84.40
C LYS A 271 -13.32 -44.98 -84.72
N GLN A 272 -14.09 -45.97 -84.30
CA GLN A 272 -13.98 -47.31 -84.85
C GLN A 272 -14.96 -47.50 -86.01
N ILE A 273 -14.37 -47.88 -87.13
CA ILE A 273 -14.97 -48.21 -88.42
C ILE A 273 -15.75 -49.53 -88.27
N GLN A 274 -17.02 -49.54 -88.68
CA GLN A 274 -17.84 -50.76 -88.78
C GLN A 274 -17.37 -51.62 -89.97
N PRO A 275 -17.18 -52.94 -89.82
CA PRO A 275 -17.17 -53.84 -90.96
C PRO A 275 -18.58 -54.36 -91.26
N THR A 276 -18.98 -54.19 -92.51
CA THR A 276 -20.16 -54.74 -93.16
C THR A 276 -20.11 -56.28 -93.19
N GLN A 277 -20.99 -56.95 -92.44
CA GLN A 277 -21.30 -58.36 -92.68
C GLN A 277 -22.26 -58.47 -93.87
N LYS A 278 -21.75 -59.00 -94.98
CA LYS A 278 -22.52 -59.44 -96.14
C LYS A 278 -22.73 -60.95 -96.03
N THR A 279 -23.98 -61.36 -95.86
CA THR A 279 -24.47 -62.73 -96.01
C THR A 279 -24.70 -63.05 -97.49
N ARG A 280 -24.18 -64.20 -97.96
CA ARG A 280 -24.77 -65.17 -98.90
C ARG A 280 -23.71 -65.88 -99.75
N GLY A 281 -23.87 -67.21 -99.85
CA GLY A 281 -23.32 -68.05 -100.92
C GLY A 281 -22.35 -69.09 -100.40
#